data_AF-A0A7S3DU59-F1
#
_entry.id   AF-A0A7S3DU59-F1
#
_cell.length_a   1.000
_cell.length_b   1.000
_cell.length_c   1.000
_cell.angle_alpha   90.00
_cell.angle_beta   90.00
_cell.angle_gamma   90.00
#
_symmetry.space_group_name_H-M   'P 1'
#
loop_
_entity.id
_entity.type
_entity.pdbx_description
1 polymer ?
#
loop_
_entity_poly.entity_id
_entity_poly.type
_entity_poly.pdbx_seq_one_letter_code
_entity_poly.pdbx_strand_id
1 'polypeptide(L)'
;DHLRQPALPISPTSDEIKQEAATMETTTTPAVAKEATNSNLSSSSSLMRLRKYVQTHFGKSKNQANRLVNQGYVTINGQVVTDTARLVSDSCVVLVPFGGETTEITSSLSHETIGEPVHVVDKPNGNNVRLGGMEIAIVAEWSIPPTESLPQSTQPLNAPISIVVAWKPVGLRTLGHFGKHGGKTTGASETLESLVSLKLGKAYYSWTRLDTGCSGVCMLSPTPPPSSNLPGLRWKHHLTFLVHGRAPDNWRQGTIIDLPIHYVQRWSKRRRAEPTSSKEKRDTAESESRMTCNDVGGMRHCQDASNESEPGHSIEAESSSIHSQGDEPDHHENNSLQQPESEIEIPNETPKSLKVHIKLLEETTDPSAPVLSTIRLETGLTVSGIANLICFSMRHNFGLRVVGDRFSRREDSQLLPRSIRNRIKQKLCMSCTHVGISSCLSTEGSEQEHEYSSPIPDKWRASFWQAFLQNTD
;
A
#
# COMPACT_ATOMS: atom_id res chain seq x y z
N ASP A 1 35.19 53.42 -5.66
CA ASP A 1 33.82 52.92 -5.84
C ASP A 1 33.42 51.96 -4.74
N HIS A 2 32.47 52.42 -3.94
CA HIS A 2 31.88 51.74 -2.82
C HIS A 2 30.91 50.65 -3.28
N LEU A 3 31.11 49.40 -2.86
CA LEU A 3 30.05 48.38 -2.87
C LEU A 3 29.84 47.86 -1.45
N ARG A 4 28.81 48.43 -0.82
CA ARG A 4 28.23 48.00 0.46
C ARG A 4 27.51 46.67 0.26
N GLN A 5 27.78 45.70 1.13
CA GLN A 5 26.94 44.52 1.32
C GLN A 5 25.70 44.87 2.15
N PRO A 6 24.53 44.24 1.90
CA PRO A 6 23.33 44.45 2.71
C PRO A 6 23.35 43.57 3.97
N ALA A 7 23.02 44.19 5.10
CA ALA A 7 22.88 43.56 6.41
C ALA A 7 21.62 42.68 6.48
N LEU A 8 21.74 41.56 7.18
CA LEU A 8 20.67 40.63 7.52
C LEU A 8 19.73 41.22 8.60
N PRO A 9 18.44 40.84 8.62
CA PRO A 9 17.51 41.31 9.63
C PRO A 9 17.64 40.52 10.94
N ILE A 10 17.68 41.29 12.03
CA ILE A 10 17.73 40.86 13.43
C ILE A 10 16.35 40.35 13.84
N SER A 11 16.32 39.19 14.51
CA SER A 11 15.12 38.59 15.10
C SER A 11 14.65 39.38 16.32
N PRO A 12 13.33 39.56 16.54
CA PRO A 12 12.85 40.14 17.78
C PRO A 12 12.83 39.09 18.90
N THR A 13 13.46 39.49 20.00
CA THR A 13 13.50 38.86 21.31
C THR A 13 12.11 38.77 21.93
N SER A 14 11.85 37.62 22.54
CA SER A 14 10.78 37.38 23.50
C SER A 14 11.06 38.16 24.78
N ASP A 15 10.09 38.90 25.31
CA ASP A 15 9.87 39.02 26.76
C ASP A 15 8.58 39.79 27.09
N GLU A 16 7.92 39.27 28.13
CA GLU A 16 6.97 39.90 29.08
C GLU A 16 5.65 40.51 28.58
N ILE A 17 4.52 39.86 28.92
CA ILE A 17 3.48 40.46 29.79
C ILE A 17 2.89 39.36 30.71
N LYS A 18 2.96 39.61 32.02
CA LYS A 18 2.28 38.88 33.10
C LYS A 18 0.91 39.48 33.40
N GLN A 19 0.01 38.60 33.85
CA GLN A 19 -1.07 38.82 34.83
C GLN A 19 -2.18 39.84 34.51
N GLU A 20 -3.43 39.35 34.47
CA GLU A 20 -4.45 39.80 35.42
C GLU A 20 -5.56 38.75 35.59
N ALA A 21 -6.12 38.74 36.79
CA ALA A 21 -7.01 37.73 37.33
C ALA A 21 -8.46 38.22 37.39
N ALA A 22 -9.38 37.25 37.41
CA ALA A 22 -10.70 37.25 38.06
C ALA A 22 -11.73 38.32 37.67
N THR A 23 -12.95 37.89 37.30
CA THR A 23 -14.18 38.17 38.07
C THR A 23 -15.28 37.16 37.70
N MET A 24 -16.06 36.80 38.71
CA MET A 24 -17.21 35.90 38.76
C MET A 24 -18.38 36.38 37.89
N GLU A 25 -19.26 35.46 37.46
CA GLU A 25 -20.69 35.55 37.82
C GLU A 25 -21.47 34.27 37.50
N THR A 26 -22.16 33.81 38.54
CA THR A 26 -23.19 32.78 38.61
C THR A 26 -24.54 33.41 38.27
N THR A 27 -25.33 32.81 37.37
CA THR A 27 -26.75 33.15 37.24
C THR A 27 -27.62 31.90 37.10
N THR A 28 -28.42 31.68 38.13
CA THR A 28 -29.46 30.68 38.28
C THR A 28 -30.79 31.16 37.67
N THR A 29 -31.50 30.22 37.02
CA THR A 29 -32.95 30.08 36.68
C THR A 29 -33.98 31.15 37.12
N PRO A 30 -35.10 31.28 36.38
CA PRO A 30 -36.32 30.59 36.83
C PRO A 30 -37.13 29.88 35.71
N ALA A 31 -38.07 29.06 36.20
CA ALA A 31 -38.93 28.14 35.47
C ALA A 31 -40.31 28.74 35.09
N VAL A 32 -41.05 27.91 34.32
CA VAL A 32 -42.53 27.83 34.14
C VAL A 32 -43.13 28.57 32.93
N ALA A 33 -43.57 27.81 31.92
CA ALA A 33 -45.00 27.61 31.61
C ALA A 33 -45.20 26.56 30.50
N LYS A 34 -46.29 25.80 30.66
CA LYS A 34 -46.78 24.74 29.78
C LYS A 34 -47.51 25.34 28.58
N GLU A 35 -47.33 24.76 27.39
CA GLU A 35 -48.44 24.68 26.43
C GLU A 35 -48.32 23.38 25.62
N ALA A 36 -49.39 22.60 25.69
CA ALA A 36 -49.54 21.32 25.03
C ALA A 36 -50.32 21.54 23.74
N THR A 37 -49.72 21.19 22.61
CA THR A 37 -50.44 20.98 21.36
C THR A 37 -50.00 19.65 20.76
N ASN A 38 -50.90 18.69 20.90
CA ASN A 38 -50.86 17.37 20.28
C ASN A 38 -50.91 17.50 18.76
N SER A 39 -49.89 16.98 18.08
CA SER A 39 -50.04 16.42 16.74
C SER A 39 -49.34 15.06 16.70
N ASN A 40 -50.16 14.03 16.89
CA ASN A 40 -49.81 12.62 16.78
C ASN A 40 -49.41 12.29 15.34
N LEU A 41 -48.11 12.13 15.11
CA LEU A 41 -47.51 11.22 14.14
C LEU A 41 -46.22 10.66 14.74
N SER A 42 -46.36 9.83 15.77
CA SER A 42 -45.24 9.10 16.36
C SER A 42 -44.93 7.85 15.53
N SER A 43 -44.32 8.03 14.35
CA SER A 43 -43.50 6.97 13.78
C SER A 43 -42.26 6.86 14.68
N SER A 44 -42.33 5.99 15.69
CA SER A 44 -41.19 5.72 16.57
C SER A 44 -40.07 5.14 15.72
N SER A 45 -39.18 5.99 15.22
CA SER A 45 -38.01 5.57 14.46
C SER A 45 -37.19 4.68 15.38
N SER A 46 -37.12 3.39 15.05
CA SER A 46 -36.47 2.43 15.92
C SER A 46 -34.97 2.67 15.81
N LEU A 47 -34.38 3.27 16.85
CA LEU A 47 -32.93 3.47 16.89
C LEU A 47 -32.24 2.10 17.00
N MET A 48 -31.39 1.78 16.04
CA MET A 48 -30.63 0.52 16.02
C MET A 48 -29.13 0.79 16.17
N ARG A 49 -28.41 -0.06 16.89
CA ARG A 49 -26.93 0.01 16.94
C ARG A 49 -26.37 -0.23 15.54
N LEU A 50 -25.40 0.59 15.10
CA LEU A 50 -24.79 0.56 13.76
C LEU A 50 -24.33 -0.84 13.35
N ARG A 51 -23.70 -1.59 14.26
CA ARG A 51 -23.33 -2.99 14.00
C ARG A 51 -24.53 -3.87 13.62
N LYS A 52 -25.64 -3.74 14.35
CA LYS A 52 -26.87 -4.51 14.11
C LYS A 52 -27.53 -4.05 12.81
N TYR A 53 -27.52 -2.74 12.54
CA TYR A 53 -28.00 -2.19 11.27
C TYR A 53 -27.24 -2.76 10.07
N VAL A 54 -25.90 -2.72 10.10
CA VAL A 54 -25.06 -3.29 9.03
C VAL A 54 -25.27 -4.80 8.88
N GLN A 55 -25.45 -5.53 9.98
CA GLN A 55 -25.75 -6.96 9.95
C GLN A 55 -27.11 -7.25 9.28
N THR A 56 -28.16 -6.52 9.68
CA THR A 56 -29.53 -6.75 9.23
C THR A 56 -29.74 -6.30 7.78
N HIS A 57 -29.28 -5.10 7.43
CA HIS A 57 -29.58 -4.51 6.12
C HIS A 57 -28.61 -4.93 5.01
N PHE A 58 -27.37 -5.31 5.33
CA PHE A 58 -26.36 -5.68 4.32
C PHE A 58 -25.99 -7.17 4.36
N GLY A 59 -26.76 -8.00 5.10
CA GLY A 59 -26.55 -9.44 5.18
C GLY A 59 -25.18 -9.85 5.74
N LYS A 60 -24.52 -8.99 6.51
CA LYS A 60 -23.17 -9.24 7.05
C LYS A 60 -23.24 -10.05 8.33
N SER A 61 -22.29 -10.95 8.53
CA SER A 61 -22.13 -11.57 9.85
C SER A 61 -21.78 -10.50 10.91
N LYS A 62 -22.17 -10.72 12.17
CA LYS A 62 -21.84 -9.83 13.30
C LYS A 62 -20.36 -9.44 13.34
N ASN A 63 -19.47 -10.39 13.06
CA ASN A 63 -18.02 -10.18 13.03
C ASN A 63 -17.58 -9.35 11.81
N GLN A 64 -18.17 -9.55 10.63
CA GLN A 64 -17.89 -8.72 9.46
C GLN A 64 -18.40 -7.29 9.66
N ALA A 65 -19.62 -7.11 10.15
CA ALA A 65 -20.18 -5.79 10.45
C ALA A 65 -19.29 -5.00 11.42
N ASN A 66 -18.87 -5.64 12.53
CA ASN A 66 -17.93 -5.02 13.48
C ASN A 66 -16.62 -4.61 12.82
N ARG A 67 -16.07 -5.46 11.94
CA ARG A 67 -14.81 -5.18 11.26
C ARG A 67 -14.95 -4.02 10.28
N LEU A 68 -16.02 -3.96 9.52
CA LEU A 68 -16.28 -2.87 8.56
C LEU A 68 -16.39 -1.52 9.28
N VAL A 69 -17.16 -1.46 10.36
CA VAL A 69 -17.30 -0.23 11.16
C VAL A 69 -15.95 0.16 11.76
N ASN A 70 -15.29 -0.73 12.51
CA ASN A 70 -14.02 -0.42 13.17
C ASN A 70 -12.92 0.01 12.19
N GLN A 71 -12.98 -0.44 10.94
CA GLN A 71 -12.02 -0.10 9.88
C GLN A 71 -12.32 1.22 9.16
N GLY A 72 -13.41 1.90 9.54
CA GLY A 72 -13.83 3.13 8.90
C GLY A 72 -14.38 2.94 7.49
N TYR A 73 -14.82 1.72 7.15
CA TYR A 73 -15.47 1.45 5.86
C TYR A 73 -16.94 1.86 5.86
N VAL A 74 -17.56 2.03 7.02
CA VAL A 74 -18.96 2.42 7.11
C VAL A 74 -19.05 3.92 7.26
N THR A 75 -19.81 4.57 6.38
CA THR A 75 -20.16 5.98 6.54
C THR A 75 -21.62 6.14 6.91
N ILE A 76 -21.91 7.17 7.71
CA ILE A 76 -23.26 7.62 8.03
C ILE A 76 -23.35 9.07 7.59
N ASN A 77 -24.27 9.38 6.67
CA ASN A 77 -24.43 10.71 6.09
C ASN A 77 -23.09 11.26 5.55
N GLY A 78 -22.33 10.40 4.87
CA GLY A 78 -21.02 10.75 4.29
C GLY A 78 -19.85 10.81 5.27
N GLN A 79 -20.08 10.70 6.58
CA GLN A 79 -19.01 10.71 7.59
C GLN A 79 -18.59 9.30 7.98
N VAL A 80 -17.29 9.04 8.04
CA VAL A 80 -16.74 7.76 8.50
C VAL A 80 -17.05 7.55 9.98
N VAL A 81 -17.60 6.38 10.33
CA VAL A 81 -17.92 6.02 11.71
C VAL A 81 -17.20 4.74 12.11
N THR A 82 -16.45 4.83 13.22
CA THR A 82 -15.73 3.68 13.80
C THR A 82 -16.36 3.13 15.08
N ASP A 83 -17.38 3.79 15.63
CA ASP A 83 -18.10 3.33 16.82
C ASP A 83 -19.24 2.35 16.46
N THR A 84 -19.04 1.07 16.78
CA THR A 84 -20.02 0.00 16.59
C THR A 84 -21.27 0.13 17.47
N ALA A 85 -21.19 0.87 18.57
CA ALA A 85 -22.30 1.08 19.50
C ALA A 85 -23.19 2.28 19.10
N ARG A 86 -22.73 3.12 18.16
CA ARG A 86 -23.48 4.28 17.67
C ARG A 86 -24.89 3.88 17.26
N LEU A 87 -25.88 4.65 17.71
CA LEU A 87 -27.27 4.46 17.32
C LEU A 87 -27.52 5.14 15.97
N VAL A 88 -28.27 4.45 15.12
CA VAL A 88 -28.61 4.86 13.76
C VAL A 88 -30.12 4.84 13.65
N SER A 89 -30.69 5.92 13.16
CA SER A 89 -32.11 6.00 12.79
C SER A 89 -32.29 5.56 11.34
N ASP A 90 -33.50 5.15 10.97
CA ASP A 90 -33.82 4.79 9.58
C ASP A 90 -33.64 5.98 8.62
N SER A 91 -33.67 7.21 9.11
CA SER A 91 -33.40 8.43 8.33
C SER A 91 -31.93 8.65 7.96
N CYS A 92 -31.00 7.85 8.48
CA CYS A 92 -29.58 7.98 8.16
C CYS A 92 -29.24 7.27 6.85
N VAL A 93 -28.43 7.91 6.00
CA VAL A 93 -27.83 7.27 4.83
C VAL A 93 -26.60 6.50 5.27
N VAL A 94 -26.67 5.17 5.27
CA VAL A 94 -25.55 4.30 5.63
C VAL A 94 -24.94 3.71 4.37
N LEU A 95 -23.67 3.98 4.11
CA LEU A 95 -22.94 3.40 2.98
C LEU A 95 -21.94 2.38 3.48
N VAL A 96 -21.92 1.21 2.83
CA VAL A 96 -20.95 0.13 3.10
C VAL A 96 -20.36 -0.32 1.76
N PRO A 97 -19.06 -0.11 1.50
CA PRO A 97 -18.42 -0.52 0.25
C PRO A 97 -18.26 -2.04 0.20
N PHE A 98 -18.61 -2.63 -0.95
CA PHE A 98 -18.71 -4.07 -1.12
C PHE A 98 -18.03 -4.50 -2.43
N GLY A 99 -16.78 -4.96 -2.36
CA GLY A 99 -16.17 -5.72 -3.46
C GLY A 99 -16.10 -5.01 -4.83
N GLY A 100 -16.17 -3.68 -4.88
CA GLY A 100 -16.21 -2.89 -6.11
C GLY A 100 -17.53 -2.16 -6.36
N GLU A 101 -18.60 -2.56 -5.68
CA GLU A 101 -19.91 -1.90 -5.73
C GLU A 101 -20.25 -1.28 -4.35
N THR A 102 -20.77 -0.06 -4.35
CA THR A 102 -21.23 0.59 -3.12
C THR A 102 -22.73 0.37 -3.02
N THR A 103 -23.18 -0.40 -2.02
CA THR A 103 -24.61 -0.55 -1.76
C THR A 103 -25.05 0.62 -0.89
N GLU A 104 -25.94 1.45 -1.43
CA GLU A 104 -26.63 2.49 -0.69
C GLU A 104 -27.99 1.94 -0.23
N ILE A 105 -28.28 2.10 1.06
CA ILE A 105 -29.61 1.79 1.60
C ILE A 105 -30.12 3.06 2.26
N THR A 106 -31.01 3.74 1.58
CA THR A 106 -31.90 4.76 2.13
C THR A 106 -33.22 4.08 2.51
N SER A 107 -33.69 4.27 3.75
CA SER A 107 -35.07 3.91 4.05
C SER A 107 -35.97 4.87 3.27
N SER A 108 -36.95 4.32 2.55
CA SER A 108 -37.84 5.08 1.69
C SER A 108 -38.78 5.96 2.51
N LEU A 109 -38.30 7.13 2.91
CA LEU A 109 -39.14 8.31 3.17
C LEU A 109 -38.63 9.44 2.29
N SER A 110 -39.42 9.76 1.26
CA SER A 110 -39.19 10.87 0.35
C SER A 110 -39.25 12.19 1.11
N HIS A 111 -38.08 12.71 1.48
CA HIS A 111 -37.91 14.12 1.81
C HIS A 111 -36.68 14.61 1.05
N GLU A 112 -36.89 15.48 0.05
CA GLU A 112 -35.83 16.26 -0.56
C GLU A 112 -35.09 16.99 0.57
N THR A 113 -33.87 16.55 0.85
CA THR A 113 -33.00 17.19 1.82
C THR A 113 -31.84 17.77 1.05
N ILE A 114 -31.96 19.06 0.71
CA ILE A 114 -30.82 19.91 0.36
C ILE A 114 -30.05 20.10 1.66
N GLY A 115 -29.14 19.18 1.95
CA GLY A 115 -28.21 19.31 3.06
C GLY A 115 -27.05 20.18 2.63
N GLU A 116 -27.04 21.45 3.04
CA GLU A 116 -25.81 22.24 3.02
C GLU A 116 -24.73 21.52 3.85
N PRO A 117 -23.48 21.46 3.37
CA PRO A 117 -22.39 20.86 4.13
C PRO A 117 -22.14 21.68 5.40
N VAL A 118 -22.40 21.06 6.56
CA VAL A 118 -22.00 21.59 7.86
C VAL A 118 -20.48 21.70 7.89
N HIS A 119 -19.98 22.92 7.69
CA HIS A 119 -18.58 23.29 7.88
C HIS A 119 -18.29 23.44 9.38
N VAL A 120 -17.91 22.34 10.04
CA VAL A 120 -17.22 22.39 11.33
C VAL A 120 -16.17 21.29 11.39
N VAL A 121 -14.92 21.62 11.01
CA VAL A 121 -13.70 21.04 11.59
C VAL A 121 -12.61 22.10 11.42
N ASP A 122 -12.12 22.67 12.52
CA ASP A 122 -10.86 23.39 12.56
C ASP A 122 -9.76 22.51 11.96
N LYS A 123 -9.09 23.00 10.91
CA LYS A 123 -7.97 22.30 10.28
C LYS A 123 -6.96 21.94 11.39
N PRO A 124 -6.71 20.65 11.68
CA PRO A 124 -5.57 20.32 12.53
C PRO A 124 -4.33 20.79 11.79
N ASN A 125 -3.57 21.69 12.41
CA ASN A 125 -2.30 22.25 11.89
C ASN A 125 -1.16 21.21 11.79
N GLY A 126 -1.49 19.98 11.41
CA GLY A 126 -0.57 18.88 11.14
C GLY A 126 -1.10 18.01 9.99
N ASN A 127 -0.46 18.07 8.82
CA ASN A 127 -0.75 17.19 7.69
C ASN A 127 -0.39 15.72 7.95
N ASN A 128 0.08 15.39 9.16
CA ASN A 128 0.47 14.05 9.55
C ASN A 128 -0.58 13.40 10.47
N VAL A 129 -0.84 12.12 10.27
CA VAL A 129 -1.60 11.28 11.23
C VAL A 129 -0.73 10.13 11.64
N ARG A 130 -0.63 9.91 12.95
CA ARG A 130 0.04 8.78 13.56
C ARG A 130 -0.99 7.79 14.09
N LEU A 131 -0.98 6.57 13.57
CA LEU A 131 -1.68 5.42 14.14
C LEU A 131 -0.71 4.24 14.21
N GLY A 132 -0.67 3.52 15.33
CA GLY A 132 0.22 2.37 15.48
C GLY A 132 1.72 2.68 15.35
N GLY A 133 2.13 3.94 15.52
CA GLY A 133 3.51 4.40 15.30
C GLY A 133 3.89 4.58 13.82
N MET A 134 2.95 4.40 12.89
CA MET A 134 3.14 4.74 11.48
C MET A 134 2.57 6.12 11.20
N GLU A 135 3.34 6.93 10.47
CA GLU A 135 2.95 8.29 10.09
C GLU A 135 2.64 8.31 8.58
N ILE A 136 1.43 8.76 8.24
CA ILE A 136 1.06 9.09 6.86
C ILE A 136 1.01 10.61 6.70
N ALA A 137 1.36 11.10 5.50
CA ALA A 137 1.29 12.50 5.16
C ALA A 137 0.44 12.68 3.90
N ILE A 138 -0.51 13.61 3.94
CA ILE A 138 -1.20 14.10 2.74
C ILE A 138 -0.30 15.17 2.12
N VAL A 139 0.10 14.95 0.88
CA VAL A 139 1.10 15.78 0.20
C VAL A 139 0.52 16.64 -0.92
N ALA A 140 -0.62 16.27 -1.48
CA ALA A 140 -1.37 17.08 -2.42
C ALA A 140 -2.85 16.71 -2.44
N GLU A 141 -3.69 17.67 -2.86
CA GLU A 141 -5.09 17.45 -3.17
C GLU A 141 -5.36 18.04 -4.56
N TRP A 142 -5.99 17.26 -5.43
CA TRP A 142 -6.34 17.63 -6.79
C TRP A 142 -7.85 17.54 -6.99
N SER A 143 -8.37 18.38 -7.87
CA SER A 143 -9.75 18.33 -8.33
C SER A 143 -9.74 18.32 -9.84
N ILE A 144 -10.14 17.20 -10.44
CA ILE A 144 -10.25 17.05 -11.88
C ILE A 144 -11.67 17.45 -12.28
N PRO A 145 -11.86 18.44 -13.15
CA PRO A 145 -13.18 18.87 -13.56
C PRO A 145 -13.96 17.73 -14.27
N PRO A 146 -15.30 17.74 -14.18
CA PRO A 146 -16.12 16.81 -14.93
C PRO A 146 -15.88 16.96 -16.43
N THR A 147 -15.98 15.87 -17.18
CA THR A 147 -15.86 15.89 -18.64
C THR A 147 -17.24 16.00 -19.26
N GLU A 148 -17.58 17.17 -19.81
CA GLU A 148 -18.91 17.45 -20.35
C GLU A 148 -19.19 16.80 -21.73
N SER A 149 -18.18 16.28 -22.43
CA SER A 149 -18.30 15.96 -23.87
C SER A 149 -17.74 14.61 -24.30
N LEU A 150 -17.97 13.52 -23.55
CA LEU A 150 -17.69 12.18 -24.07
C LEU A 150 -18.79 11.73 -25.05
N PRO A 151 -18.43 11.13 -26.21
CA PRO A 151 -19.42 10.56 -27.13
C PRO A 151 -20.33 9.55 -26.41
N GLN A 152 -21.60 9.51 -26.82
CA GLN A 152 -22.80 8.95 -26.14
C GLN A 152 -22.72 7.51 -25.57
N SER A 153 -21.60 6.79 -25.72
CA SER A 153 -21.42 5.41 -25.26
C SER A 153 -20.94 5.28 -23.82
N THR A 154 -20.41 6.33 -23.19
CA THR A 154 -19.87 6.27 -21.82
C THR A 154 -20.58 7.31 -20.96
N GLN A 155 -21.15 6.88 -19.83
CA GLN A 155 -21.79 7.80 -18.90
C GLN A 155 -20.80 8.91 -18.51
N PRO A 156 -21.15 10.18 -18.72
CA PRO A 156 -20.28 11.29 -18.37
C PRO A 156 -20.02 11.30 -16.86
N LEU A 157 -18.82 11.74 -16.49
CA LEU A 157 -18.50 12.06 -15.11
C LEU A 157 -19.29 13.31 -14.73
N ASN A 158 -20.44 13.11 -14.07
CA ASN A 158 -21.33 14.21 -13.67
C ASN A 158 -20.78 15.07 -12.52
N ALA A 159 -19.66 14.68 -11.92
CA ALA A 159 -19.05 15.37 -10.80
C ALA A 159 -17.52 15.42 -10.93
N PRO A 160 -16.86 16.48 -10.40
CA PRO A 160 -15.41 16.55 -10.35
C PRO A 160 -14.82 15.40 -9.53
N ILE A 161 -13.70 14.85 -9.99
CA ILE A 161 -12.97 13.80 -9.28
C ILE A 161 -12.01 14.47 -8.30
N SER A 162 -12.27 14.31 -7.00
CA SER A 162 -11.30 14.67 -5.97
C SER A 162 -10.24 13.57 -5.84
N ILE A 163 -8.96 13.95 -5.86
CA ILE A 163 -7.84 13.03 -5.65
C ILE A 163 -6.98 13.58 -4.50
N VAL A 164 -6.61 12.70 -3.59
CA VAL A 164 -5.64 12.96 -2.52
C VAL A 164 -4.38 12.16 -2.83
N VAL A 165 -3.24 12.84 -2.84
CA VAL A 165 -1.92 12.19 -2.91
C VAL A 165 -1.39 12.06 -1.49
N ALA A 166 -1.09 10.82 -1.08
CA ALA A 166 -0.58 10.50 0.24
C ALA A 166 0.75 9.77 0.17
N TRP A 167 1.65 10.05 1.11
CA TRP A 167 2.88 9.30 1.30
C TRP A 167 2.64 8.04 2.13
N LYS A 168 2.92 6.88 1.54
CA LYS A 168 2.83 5.56 2.17
C LYS A 168 4.20 5.13 2.73
N PRO A 169 4.32 4.84 4.04
CA PRO A 169 5.54 4.26 4.59
C PRO A 169 5.69 2.77 4.23
N VAL A 170 6.93 2.25 4.33
CA VAL A 170 7.21 0.81 4.22
C VAL A 170 6.54 0.08 5.39
N GLY A 171 5.93 -1.07 5.12
CA GLY A 171 5.22 -1.88 6.10
C GLY A 171 3.70 -1.65 6.11
N LEU A 172 3.24 -0.53 5.53
CA LEU A 172 1.82 -0.22 5.41
C LEU A 172 1.25 -0.83 4.12
N ARG A 173 0.10 -1.50 4.23
CA ARG A 173 -0.64 -1.96 3.05
C ARG A 173 -1.46 -0.83 2.47
N THR A 174 -1.58 -0.81 1.15
CA THR A 174 -2.47 0.14 0.48
C THR A 174 -3.93 -0.28 0.68
N LEU A 175 -4.24 -1.57 0.45
CA LEU A 175 -5.55 -2.18 0.69
C LEU A 175 -5.48 -3.53 1.42
N GLY A 176 -6.64 -4.01 1.86
CA GLY A 176 -6.87 -5.37 2.34
C GLY A 176 -6.55 -5.58 3.82
N HIS A 177 -6.72 -6.82 4.30
CA HIS A 177 -6.57 -7.15 5.71
C HIS A 177 -5.42 -8.14 5.94
N PHE A 178 -4.66 -7.95 7.02
CA PHE A 178 -3.85 -9.05 7.56
C PHE A 178 -4.81 -10.03 8.21
N GLY A 179 -5.02 -11.21 7.61
CA GLY A 179 -5.75 -12.29 8.26
C GLY A 179 -5.23 -12.48 9.69
N LYS A 180 -6.11 -12.83 10.64
CA LYS A 180 -5.75 -13.00 12.05
C LYS A 180 -4.53 -13.93 12.16
N HIS A 181 -3.35 -13.39 12.47
CA HIS A 181 -2.22 -14.22 12.85
C HIS A 181 -2.36 -14.54 14.35
N GLY A 182 -2.62 -15.81 14.68
CA GLY A 182 -2.68 -16.27 16.06
C GLY A 182 -3.96 -15.93 16.83
N GLY A 183 -5.12 -15.85 16.16
CA GLY A 183 -6.44 -15.74 16.82
C GLY A 183 -6.77 -14.38 17.44
N LYS A 184 -5.77 -13.56 17.76
CA LYS A 184 -5.96 -12.16 18.16
C LYS A 184 -6.30 -11.34 16.93
N THR A 185 -7.51 -10.78 16.90
CA THR A 185 -7.82 -9.61 16.08
C THR A 185 -7.01 -8.46 16.64
N THR A 186 -5.79 -8.28 16.15
CA THR A 186 -5.22 -6.92 16.10
C THR A 186 -6.27 -6.05 15.41
N GLY A 187 -6.54 -4.87 15.95
CA GLY A 187 -7.59 -3.95 15.52
C GLY A 187 -7.59 -3.70 14.01
N ALA A 188 -8.60 -2.98 13.54
CA ALA A 188 -8.74 -2.50 12.16
C ALA A 188 -7.40 -2.48 11.41
N SER A 189 -7.29 -3.23 10.31
CA SER A 189 -6.05 -3.26 9.54
C SER A 189 -5.72 -1.84 9.14
N GLU A 190 -4.65 -1.30 9.73
CA GLU A 190 -4.10 0.01 9.38
C GLU A 190 -3.62 -0.10 7.93
N THR A 191 -4.53 0.17 7.00
CA THR A 191 -4.23 0.36 5.58
C THR A 191 -4.13 1.84 5.31
N LEU A 192 -3.45 2.21 4.23
CA LEU A 192 -3.39 3.59 3.78
C LEU A 192 -4.81 4.17 3.60
N GLU A 193 -5.73 3.41 2.99
CA GLU A 193 -7.14 3.79 2.83
C GLU A 193 -7.80 4.11 4.18
N SER A 194 -7.68 3.23 5.17
CA SER A 194 -8.30 3.43 6.48
C SER A 194 -7.73 4.65 7.20
N LEU A 195 -6.41 4.87 7.11
CA LEU A 195 -5.73 5.98 7.78
C LEU A 195 -6.07 7.33 7.13
N VAL A 196 -6.07 7.39 5.80
CA VAL A 196 -6.48 8.59 5.06
C VAL A 196 -7.96 8.87 5.29
N SER A 197 -8.80 7.83 5.27
CA SER A 197 -10.24 7.98 5.49
C SER A 197 -10.56 8.50 6.90
N LEU A 198 -9.88 7.97 7.91
CA LEU A 198 -9.99 8.44 9.28
C LEU A 198 -9.51 9.88 9.42
N LYS A 199 -8.39 10.25 8.78
CA LYS A 199 -7.83 11.60 8.81
C LYS A 199 -8.77 12.64 8.20
N LEU A 200 -9.38 12.31 7.06
CA LEU A 200 -10.20 13.23 6.27
C LEU A 200 -11.70 13.13 6.59
N GLY A 201 -12.10 12.22 7.47
CA GLY A 201 -13.51 12.02 7.88
C GLY A 201 -14.43 11.47 6.78
N LYS A 202 -13.87 11.04 5.63
CA LYS A 202 -14.60 10.52 4.46
C LYS A 202 -13.96 9.21 4.03
N ALA A 203 -14.72 8.30 3.40
CA ALA A 203 -14.13 7.08 2.85
C ALA A 203 -13.27 7.42 1.63
N TYR A 204 -12.05 6.88 1.57
CA TYR A 204 -11.11 7.02 0.46
C TYR A 204 -10.66 5.65 -0.03
N TYR A 205 -10.54 5.52 -1.35
CA TYR A 205 -10.16 4.32 -2.07
C TYR A 205 -8.87 4.55 -2.83
N SER A 206 -7.95 3.59 -2.78
CA SER A 206 -6.68 3.71 -3.48
C SER A 206 -6.86 3.49 -4.97
N TRP A 207 -6.49 4.49 -5.75
CA TRP A 207 -6.43 4.40 -7.21
C TRP A 207 -5.11 3.78 -7.66
N THR A 208 -4.07 3.94 -6.84
CA THR A 208 -2.74 3.36 -7.07
C THR A 208 -2.37 2.42 -5.93
N ARG A 209 -1.79 1.25 -6.23
CA ARG A 209 -1.50 0.23 -5.23
C ARG A 209 -0.01 -0.05 -5.12
N LEU A 210 0.57 0.31 -3.97
CA LEU A 210 1.94 -0.08 -3.64
C LEU A 210 1.98 -1.34 -2.77
N ASP A 211 2.92 -2.23 -3.06
CA ASP A 211 3.20 -3.42 -2.23
C ASP A 211 3.62 -3.03 -0.81
N THR A 212 3.39 -3.89 0.19
CA THR A 212 3.72 -3.61 1.60
C THR A 212 5.19 -3.24 1.83
N GLY A 213 6.10 -3.84 1.05
CA GLY A 213 7.54 -3.53 1.12
C GLY A 213 7.92 -2.21 0.44
N CYS A 214 7.06 -1.67 -0.40
CA CYS A 214 7.30 -0.45 -1.18
C CYS A 214 6.71 0.76 -0.45
N SER A 215 7.49 1.82 -0.30
CA SER A 215 6.99 3.13 0.17
C SER A 215 6.68 4.05 -1.01
N GLY A 216 6.22 5.27 -0.72
CA GLY A 216 6.14 6.32 -1.73
C GLY A 216 4.76 6.93 -1.84
N VAL A 217 4.58 7.74 -2.87
CA VAL A 217 3.33 8.44 -3.14
C VAL A 217 2.27 7.50 -3.71
N CYS A 218 1.04 7.65 -3.23
CA CYS A 218 -0.15 6.95 -3.71
C CYS A 218 -1.28 7.96 -3.97
N MET A 219 -2.08 7.73 -4.99
CA MET A 219 -3.34 8.46 -5.22
C MET A 219 -4.52 7.71 -4.61
N LEU A 220 -5.38 8.46 -3.93
CA LEU A 220 -6.65 8.00 -3.38
C LEU A 220 -7.77 8.94 -3.80
N SER A 221 -9.00 8.45 -3.90
CA SER A 221 -10.18 9.26 -4.20
C SER A 221 -11.35 8.84 -3.30
N PRO A 222 -12.30 9.74 -2.96
CA PRO A 222 -13.51 9.34 -2.29
C PRO A 222 -14.43 8.48 -3.17
N THR A 223 -14.18 8.45 -4.47
CA THR A 223 -14.84 7.56 -5.42
C THR A 223 -13.98 6.31 -5.62
N PRO A 224 -14.56 5.09 -5.58
CA PRO A 224 -13.80 3.88 -5.89
C PRO A 224 -13.18 3.98 -7.29
N PRO A 225 -11.99 3.38 -7.51
CA PRO A 225 -11.42 3.36 -8.84
C PRO A 225 -12.38 2.64 -9.79
N PRO A 226 -12.53 3.13 -11.02
CA PRO A 226 -13.36 2.48 -12.03
C PRO A 226 -12.86 1.04 -12.26
N SER A 227 -13.78 0.10 -12.50
CA SER A 227 -13.44 -1.31 -12.75
C SER A 227 -12.67 -1.50 -14.06
N SER A 228 -12.90 -0.61 -15.03
CA SER A 228 -12.15 -0.47 -16.28
C SER A 228 -11.32 0.83 -16.27
N ASN A 229 -10.28 0.90 -17.09
CA ASN A 229 -9.58 2.17 -17.29
C ASN A 229 -10.61 3.21 -17.80
N LEU A 230 -10.83 4.29 -17.04
CA LEU A 230 -11.67 5.39 -17.50
C LEU A 230 -11.12 5.89 -18.83
N PRO A 231 -11.88 5.79 -19.94
CA PRO A 231 -11.41 6.27 -21.23
C PRO A 231 -11.08 7.75 -21.10
N GLY A 232 -9.83 8.08 -21.40
CA GLY A 232 -9.34 9.46 -21.34
C GLY A 232 -8.48 9.80 -20.12
N LEU A 233 -8.46 8.98 -19.07
CA LEU A 233 -7.53 9.15 -17.95
C LEU A 233 -6.31 8.24 -18.13
N ARG A 234 -5.12 8.83 -18.12
CA ARG A 234 -3.85 8.10 -18.15
C ARG A 234 -3.11 8.32 -16.84
N TRP A 235 -2.66 7.21 -16.26
CA TRP A 235 -1.88 7.21 -15.04
C TRP A 235 -0.39 7.17 -15.38
N LYS A 236 0.41 7.78 -14.52
CA LYS A 236 1.86 7.75 -14.62
C LYS A 236 2.43 7.53 -13.23
N HIS A 237 3.29 6.54 -13.10
CA HIS A 237 4.03 6.26 -11.87
C HIS A 237 5.50 6.18 -12.20
N HIS A 238 6.34 6.86 -11.42
CA HIS A 238 7.78 6.56 -11.43
C HIS A 238 8.12 5.82 -10.15
N LEU A 239 8.57 4.57 -10.33
CA LEU A 239 9.18 3.77 -9.27
C LEU A 239 10.69 3.92 -9.35
N THR A 240 11.31 4.35 -8.27
CA THR A 240 12.76 4.39 -8.12
C THR A 240 13.21 3.28 -7.20
N PHE A 241 14.25 2.55 -7.59
CA PHE A 241 14.84 1.49 -6.79
C PHE A 241 16.34 1.36 -6.99
N LEU A 242 16.99 0.80 -5.97
CA LEU A 242 18.42 0.54 -5.93
C LEU A 242 18.69 -0.92 -6.28
N VAL A 243 19.66 -1.19 -7.16
CA VAL A 243 20.09 -2.55 -7.52
C VAL A 243 21.58 -2.76 -7.27
N HIS A 244 21.95 -4.01 -7.06
CA HIS A 244 23.33 -4.49 -7.12
C HIS A 244 23.81 -4.59 -8.57
N GLY A 245 25.06 -4.20 -8.81
CA GLY A 245 25.71 -4.25 -10.11
C GLY A 245 25.53 -2.99 -10.96
N ARG A 246 26.14 -3.00 -12.14
CA ARG A 246 26.00 -1.93 -13.15
C ARG A 246 24.82 -2.23 -14.06
N ALA A 247 23.89 -1.29 -14.15
CA ALA A 247 22.84 -1.37 -15.16
C ALA A 247 23.45 -1.17 -16.56
N PRO A 248 22.82 -1.73 -17.62
CA PRO A 248 23.26 -1.50 -19.00
C PRO A 248 23.34 -0.01 -19.35
N ASP A 249 24.40 0.43 -20.04
CA ASP A 249 24.62 1.84 -20.36
C ASP A 249 23.54 2.45 -21.25
N ASN A 250 22.91 1.63 -22.11
CA ASN A 250 21.80 2.08 -22.94
C ASN A 250 20.57 2.49 -22.10
N TRP A 251 20.49 2.12 -20.82
CA TRP A 251 19.42 2.58 -19.94
C TRP A 251 19.57 4.04 -19.51
N ARG A 252 20.74 4.68 -19.68
CA ARG A 252 20.92 6.11 -19.34
C ARG A 252 20.02 7.03 -20.15
N GLN A 253 19.79 6.67 -21.42
CA GLN A 253 18.92 7.43 -22.32
C GLN A 253 17.43 7.12 -22.09
N GLY A 254 17.13 6.06 -21.34
CA GLY A 254 15.79 5.48 -21.27
C GLY A 254 15.63 4.38 -22.32
N THR A 255 15.04 3.25 -21.92
CA THR A 255 14.70 2.17 -22.84
C THR A 255 13.37 1.54 -22.45
N ILE A 256 12.73 0.84 -23.38
CA ILE A 256 11.49 0.11 -23.10
C ILE A 256 11.85 -1.35 -22.85
N ILE A 257 11.38 -1.89 -21.73
CA ILE A 257 11.54 -3.31 -21.40
C ILE A 257 10.17 -3.98 -21.22
N ASP A 258 10.13 -5.28 -21.48
CA ASP A 258 8.97 -6.12 -21.23
C ASP A 258 9.04 -6.76 -19.83
N LEU A 259 8.06 -6.47 -18.99
CA LEU A 259 7.84 -7.15 -17.71
C LEU A 259 6.81 -8.27 -17.88
N PRO A 260 7.18 -9.53 -17.70
CA PRO A 260 6.27 -10.65 -17.92
C PRO A 260 5.23 -10.79 -16.79
N ILE A 261 3.98 -10.39 -17.05
CA ILE A 261 2.90 -10.29 -16.05
C ILE A 261 2.52 -11.66 -15.47
N HIS A 262 2.63 -12.73 -16.28
CA HIS A 262 2.26 -14.08 -15.89
C HIS A 262 3.06 -14.65 -14.70
N TYR A 263 4.24 -14.10 -14.40
CA TYR A 263 5.04 -14.52 -13.24
C TYR A 263 4.47 -14.06 -11.90
N VAL A 264 3.66 -12.99 -11.88
CA VAL A 264 3.01 -12.51 -10.64
C VAL A 264 2.16 -13.62 -10.00
N GLN A 265 1.47 -14.41 -10.83
CA GLN A 265 0.62 -15.51 -10.35
C GLN A 265 1.43 -16.72 -9.89
N ARG A 266 2.47 -17.13 -10.64
CA ARG A 266 3.28 -18.31 -10.31
C ARG A 266 4.08 -18.13 -9.03
N TRP A 267 4.61 -16.93 -8.80
CA TRP A 267 5.38 -16.64 -7.58
C TRP A 267 4.52 -16.75 -6.32
N SER A 268 3.24 -16.37 -6.41
CA SER A 268 2.28 -16.49 -5.30
C SER A 268 1.91 -17.96 -5.03
N LYS A 269 1.71 -18.77 -6.08
CA LYS A 269 1.27 -20.18 -5.97
C LYS A 269 2.34 -21.12 -5.41
N ARG A 270 3.64 -20.94 -5.75
CA ARG A 270 4.72 -21.82 -5.24
C ARG A 270 4.76 -21.88 -3.69
N ARG A 271 4.31 -20.81 -3.01
CA ARG A 271 4.22 -20.76 -1.54
C ARG A 271 3.15 -21.65 -0.91
N ARG A 272 2.15 -22.10 -1.67
CA ARG A 272 1.08 -22.96 -1.15
C ARG A 272 1.34 -24.44 -1.42
N ALA A 273 2.26 -24.73 -2.34
CA ALA A 273 2.50 -26.08 -2.84
C ALA A 273 3.71 -26.77 -2.23
N GLU A 274 4.55 -26.09 -1.42
CA GLU A 274 5.45 -26.80 -0.51
C GLU A 274 4.58 -27.35 0.61
N PRO A 275 4.30 -28.67 0.62
CA PRO A 275 3.67 -29.28 1.77
C PRO A 275 4.64 -29.00 2.91
N THR A 276 4.14 -28.48 4.02
CA THR A 276 4.82 -28.67 5.30
C THR A 276 4.94 -30.18 5.46
N SER A 277 6.03 -30.76 4.95
CA SER A 277 6.38 -32.14 5.22
C SER A 277 6.23 -32.28 6.72
N SER A 278 5.35 -33.22 7.07
CA SER A 278 5.04 -33.62 8.42
C SER A 278 6.23 -33.36 9.31
N LYS A 279 6.04 -32.54 10.34
CA LYS A 279 6.83 -32.67 11.57
C LYS A 279 6.69 -34.12 11.99
N GLU A 280 7.59 -34.94 11.47
CA GLU A 280 7.94 -36.23 11.99
C GLU A 280 8.28 -35.94 13.45
N LYS A 281 7.39 -36.35 14.34
CA LYS A 281 7.66 -36.39 15.77
C LYS A 281 8.89 -37.29 15.91
N ARG A 282 10.08 -36.70 15.99
CA ARG A 282 11.20 -37.37 16.64
C ARG A 282 10.84 -37.46 18.10
N ASP A 283 10.34 -38.63 18.48
CA ASP A 283 10.28 -39.05 19.87
C ASP A 283 11.69 -38.86 20.46
N THR A 284 11.76 -37.94 21.42
CA THR A 284 12.97 -37.63 22.15
C THR A 284 12.99 -38.57 23.34
N ALA A 285 13.63 -39.73 23.20
CA ALA A 285 14.06 -40.53 24.33
C ALA A 285 15.48 -40.09 24.71
N GLU A 286 15.59 -39.63 25.96
CA GLU A 286 16.76 -39.74 26.84
C GLU A 286 18.15 -39.40 26.28
N SER A 287 18.67 -38.24 26.69
CA SER A 287 19.94 -38.27 27.42
C SER A 287 20.07 -37.02 28.28
N GLU A 288 19.95 -37.24 29.58
CA GLU A 288 20.40 -36.32 30.61
C GLU A 288 21.91 -36.10 30.44
N SER A 289 22.32 -34.86 30.18
CA SER A 289 23.61 -34.41 30.70
C SER A 289 23.55 -32.92 31.01
N ARG A 290 23.63 -32.67 32.32
CA ARG A 290 23.96 -31.40 32.95
C ARG A 290 25.13 -30.73 32.23
N MET A 291 25.00 -29.46 31.89
CA MET A 291 26.05 -28.52 32.28
C MET A 291 25.52 -27.09 32.38
N THR A 292 25.79 -26.54 33.54
CA THR A 292 25.46 -25.22 34.05
C THR A 292 26.13 -24.11 33.24
N CYS A 293 25.39 -23.01 33.11
CA CYS A 293 25.93 -21.68 32.91
C CYS A 293 27.06 -21.37 33.90
N ASN A 294 28.18 -20.88 33.40
CA ASN A 294 28.87 -19.73 33.99
C ASN A 294 29.85 -19.07 33.03
N ASP A 295 29.95 -17.79 33.33
CA ASP A 295 30.67 -16.67 32.76
C ASP A 295 32.20 -16.79 32.83
N VAL A 296 32.87 -15.74 32.34
CA VAL A 296 34.29 -15.36 32.49
C VAL A 296 35.17 -15.65 31.27
N GLY A 297 35.71 -14.54 30.74
CA GLY A 297 36.45 -14.47 29.49
C GLY A 297 37.89 -14.98 29.50
N GLY A 298 38.54 -14.73 28.38
CA GLY A 298 39.95 -15.02 28.18
C GLY A 298 40.40 -14.50 26.83
N MET A 299 41.14 -13.39 26.84
CA MET A 299 42.14 -13.08 25.82
C MET A 299 43.02 -14.32 25.61
N ARG A 300 43.33 -14.66 24.36
CA ARG A 300 44.70 -14.92 23.91
C ARG A 300 44.83 -14.96 22.39
N HIS A 301 46.00 -14.47 22.02
CA HIS A 301 46.65 -14.35 20.73
C HIS A 301 47.17 -15.71 20.20
N CYS A 302 47.77 -15.63 19.00
CA CYS A 302 48.54 -16.65 18.27
C CYS A 302 47.69 -17.67 17.50
N GLN A 303 48.09 -18.18 16.33
CA GLN A 303 48.98 -17.78 15.24
C GLN A 303 48.75 -18.83 14.13
N ASP A 304 48.97 -18.45 12.88
CA ASP A 304 49.44 -19.24 11.74
C ASP A 304 49.47 -20.77 11.87
N ALA A 305 48.73 -21.44 10.99
CA ALA A 305 49.21 -22.66 10.32
C ALA A 305 48.45 -22.86 9.00
N SER A 306 49.19 -22.60 7.93
CA SER A 306 49.01 -23.18 6.61
C SER A 306 48.83 -24.70 6.67
N ASN A 307 47.89 -25.25 5.89
CA ASN A 307 48.12 -26.54 5.27
C ASN A 307 47.29 -26.71 3.99
N GLU A 308 48.03 -26.85 2.90
CA GLU A 308 47.61 -27.38 1.62
C GLU A 308 47.16 -28.83 1.77
N SER A 309 46.08 -29.23 1.10
CA SER A 309 45.98 -30.50 0.35
C SER A 309 44.58 -30.69 -0.26
N GLU A 310 44.50 -30.47 -1.57
CA GLU A 310 43.69 -31.28 -2.50
C GLU A 310 44.32 -32.70 -2.60
N PRO A 311 43.62 -33.79 -3.02
CA PRO A 311 42.82 -33.81 -4.26
C PRO A 311 41.58 -34.74 -4.32
N GLY A 312 40.74 -34.43 -5.31
CA GLY A 312 40.16 -35.34 -6.30
C GLY A 312 39.33 -36.54 -5.84
N HIS A 313 38.06 -36.58 -6.27
CA HIS A 313 37.49 -37.80 -6.85
C HIS A 313 36.25 -37.48 -7.71
N SER A 314 36.38 -37.79 -8.99
CA SER A 314 35.31 -37.89 -9.99
C SER A 314 34.50 -39.16 -9.72
N ILE A 315 33.17 -39.07 -9.68
CA ILE A 315 32.27 -40.22 -9.78
C ILE A 315 31.19 -39.88 -10.80
N GLU A 316 31.30 -40.55 -11.95
CA GLU A 316 30.22 -40.76 -12.91
C GLU A 316 29.19 -41.69 -12.25
N ALA A 317 27.90 -41.39 -12.39
CA ALA A 317 26.84 -42.32 -12.03
C ALA A 317 25.83 -42.38 -13.16
N GLU A 318 25.69 -43.61 -13.64
CA GLU A 318 24.97 -44.06 -14.80
C GLU A 318 23.45 -44.00 -14.60
N SER A 319 22.80 -43.85 -15.74
CA SER A 319 21.36 -43.97 -15.97
C SER A 319 20.93 -45.44 -15.84
N SER A 320 19.93 -45.72 -15.00
CA SER A 320 19.19 -46.98 -15.06
C SER A 320 17.68 -46.72 -15.08
N SER A 321 17.07 -47.07 -16.20
CA SER A 321 15.63 -47.20 -16.40
C SER A 321 15.13 -48.51 -15.79
N ILE A 322 14.04 -48.48 -15.01
CA ILE A 322 13.22 -49.66 -14.75
C ILE A 322 11.73 -49.30 -14.78
N HIS A 323 11.03 -50.09 -15.58
CA HIS A 323 9.60 -50.28 -15.76
C HIS A 323 8.81 -50.44 -14.45
N SER A 324 7.55 -49.98 -14.42
CA SER A 324 6.44 -50.65 -13.73
C SER A 324 5.10 -50.23 -14.34
N GLN A 325 4.44 -51.17 -15.00
CA GLN A 325 3.04 -51.17 -15.42
C GLN A 325 2.15 -51.74 -14.30
N GLY A 326 0.86 -51.42 -14.34
CA GLY A 326 -0.23 -51.94 -13.50
C GLY A 326 -0.78 -50.84 -12.59
N ASP A 327 -2.09 -50.63 -12.42
CA ASP A 327 -3.32 -51.26 -12.90
C ASP A 327 -4.45 -50.21 -12.75
N GLU A 328 -5.62 -50.53 -13.34
CA GLU A 328 -7.00 -50.00 -13.22
C GLU A 328 -7.42 -49.25 -11.91
N PRO A 329 -8.57 -48.52 -11.81
CA PRO A 329 -9.86 -48.80 -12.49
C PRO A 329 -10.82 -47.60 -12.78
N ASP A 330 -12.02 -48.00 -13.23
CA ASP A 330 -13.34 -47.40 -12.98
C ASP A 330 -13.99 -46.49 -14.03
N HIS A 331 -14.86 -47.15 -14.80
CA HIS A 331 -15.98 -46.57 -15.53
C HIS A 331 -17.03 -46.00 -14.58
N HIS A 332 -17.21 -44.68 -14.60
CA HIS A 332 -18.46 -44.04 -14.18
C HIS A 332 -19.10 -43.34 -15.38
N GLU A 333 -20.15 -43.95 -15.92
CA GLU A 333 -21.11 -43.28 -16.80
C GLU A 333 -21.86 -42.22 -16.00
N ASN A 334 -21.73 -40.96 -16.40
CA ASN A 334 -22.59 -39.87 -15.94
C ASN A 334 -23.30 -39.26 -17.15
N ASN A 335 -24.61 -39.52 -17.20
CA ASN A 335 -25.58 -38.81 -18.03
C ASN A 335 -25.55 -37.32 -17.70
N SER A 336 -25.12 -36.48 -18.65
CA SER A 336 -25.24 -35.03 -18.55
C SER A 336 -26.02 -34.50 -19.75
N LEU A 337 -27.21 -33.97 -19.46
CA LEU A 337 -28.04 -33.21 -20.39
C LEU A 337 -27.21 -32.09 -21.04
N GLN A 338 -27.11 -32.11 -22.36
CA GLN A 338 -26.58 -31.00 -23.15
C GLN A 338 -27.58 -29.84 -23.14
N GLN A 339 -27.21 -28.72 -22.53
CA GLN A 339 -27.77 -27.41 -22.87
C GLN A 339 -26.88 -26.78 -23.95
N PRO A 340 -27.46 -26.04 -24.92
CA PRO A 340 -26.68 -25.40 -25.97
C PRO A 340 -25.86 -24.24 -25.40
N GLU A 341 -24.55 -24.43 -25.30
CA GLU A 341 -23.57 -23.37 -25.04
C GLU A 341 -23.48 -22.47 -26.29
N SER A 342 -24.05 -21.28 -26.22
CA SER A 342 -23.72 -20.22 -27.16
C SER A 342 -22.33 -19.69 -26.81
N GLU A 343 -21.32 -20.08 -27.58
CA GLU A 343 -19.95 -19.52 -27.53
C GLU A 343 -20.01 -18.02 -27.80
N ILE A 344 -19.98 -17.23 -26.73
CA ILE A 344 -19.60 -15.82 -26.80
C ILE A 344 -18.07 -15.83 -26.81
N GLU A 345 -17.47 -15.62 -27.98
CA GLU A 345 -16.03 -15.40 -28.14
C GLU A 345 -15.62 -14.12 -27.40
N ILE A 346 -15.28 -14.25 -26.12
CA ILE A 346 -14.59 -13.20 -25.37
C ILE A 346 -13.15 -13.14 -25.90
N PRO A 347 -12.65 -12.00 -26.40
CA PRO A 347 -11.26 -11.87 -26.84
C PRO A 347 -10.35 -11.92 -25.60
N ASN A 348 -9.90 -13.13 -25.24
CA ASN A 348 -9.35 -13.45 -23.92
C ASN A 348 -7.80 -13.54 -23.90
N GLU A 349 -7.11 -12.85 -24.81
CA GLU A 349 -5.65 -12.79 -24.74
C GLU A 349 -5.22 -11.72 -23.73
N THR A 350 -5.17 -12.13 -22.44
CA THR A 350 -4.51 -11.30 -21.43
C THR A 350 -3.07 -11.02 -21.87
N PRO A 351 -2.60 -9.76 -21.84
CA PRO A 351 -1.27 -9.41 -22.33
C PRO A 351 -0.19 -10.21 -21.60
N LYS A 352 0.69 -10.86 -22.37
CA LYS A 352 1.75 -11.74 -21.85
C LYS A 352 2.87 -10.96 -21.13
N SER A 353 3.12 -9.73 -21.57
CA SER A 353 4.09 -8.79 -21.01
C SER A 353 3.51 -7.38 -20.88
N LEU A 354 4.15 -6.59 -20.03
CA LEU A 354 3.91 -5.18 -19.84
C LEU A 354 5.13 -4.40 -20.33
N LYS A 355 4.93 -3.49 -21.27
CA LYS A 355 5.97 -2.53 -21.67
C LYS A 355 6.09 -1.44 -20.61
N VAL A 356 7.30 -1.24 -20.09
CA VAL A 356 7.63 -0.16 -19.16
C VAL A 356 8.86 0.57 -19.63
N HIS A 357 8.93 1.86 -19.33
CA HIS A 357 10.10 2.67 -19.65
C HIS A 357 11.05 2.65 -18.45
N ILE A 358 12.32 2.32 -18.65
CA ILE A 358 13.33 2.20 -17.61
C ILE A 358 14.50 3.13 -17.91
N LYS A 359 15.03 3.80 -16.88
CA LYS A 359 16.13 4.74 -16.98
C LYS A 359 17.12 4.57 -15.84
N LEU A 360 18.41 4.47 -16.16
CA LEU A 360 19.50 4.57 -15.19
C LEU A 360 19.67 6.03 -14.77
N LEU A 361 19.55 6.32 -13.47
CA LEU A 361 19.69 7.67 -12.93
C LEU A 361 21.11 7.98 -12.48
N GLU A 362 21.70 7.07 -11.70
CA GLU A 362 23.03 7.21 -11.13
C GLU A 362 23.61 5.84 -10.79
N GLU A 363 24.93 5.77 -10.66
CA GLU A 363 25.67 4.58 -10.26
C GLU A 363 26.88 4.99 -9.42
N THR A 364 27.41 4.06 -8.64
CA THR A 364 28.67 4.25 -7.92
C THR A 364 29.84 4.23 -8.90
N THR A 365 30.72 5.22 -8.81
CA THR A 365 31.91 5.36 -9.66
C THR A 365 33.20 4.95 -8.95
N ASP A 366 33.20 4.97 -7.62
CA ASP A 366 34.36 4.64 -6.81
C ASP A 366 34.60 3.12 -6.77
N PRO A 367 35.79 2.63 -7.14
CA PRO A 367 36.13 1.20 -7.08
C PRO A 367 36.17 0.63 -5.66
N SER A 368 36.31 1.46 -4.63
CA SER A 368 36.26 1.04 -3.22
C SER A 368 34.83 0.86 -2.68
N ALA A 369 33.84 1.47 -3.36
CA ALA A 369 32.43 1.34 -3.01
C ALA A 369 31.79 0.10 -3.67
N PRO A 370 30.77 -0.52 -3.06
CA PRO A 370 30.02 -1.59 -3.69
C PRO A 370 29.33 -1.05 -4.95
N VAL A 371 29.36 -1.86 -6.02
CA VAL A 371 28.77 -1.48 -7.30
C VAL A 371 27.24 -1.45 -7.20
N LEU A 372 26.66 -0.25 -7.21
CA LEU A 372 25.23 -0.01 -7.10
C LEU A 372 24.73 0.89 -8.22
N SER A 373 23.50 0.63 -8.67
CA SER A 373 22.80 1.48 -9.65
C SER A 373 21.43 1.90 -9.12
N THR A 374 21.08 3.18 -9.26
CA THR A 374 19.73 3.70 -9.01
C THR A 374 18.98 3.78 -10.33
N ILE A 375 17.86 3.08 -10.39
CA ILE A 375 17.04 2.96 -11.59
C ILE A 375 15.67 3.58 -11.34
N ARG A 376 15.14 4.26 -12.36
CA ARG A 376 13.76 4.73 -12.44
C ARG A 376 13.00 3.88 -13.46
N LEU A 377 11.81 3.45 -13.09
CA LEU A 377 10.87 2.75 -13.95
C LEU A 377 9.57 3.55 -14.01
N GLU A 378 9.11 3.79 -15.22
CA GLU A 378 7.88 4.51 -15.54
C GLU A 378 6.81 3.56 -16.06
N THR A 379 5.63 3.64 -15.46
CA THR A 379 4.50 2.75 -15.77
C THR A 379 3.15 3.42 -15.52
N GLY A 380 2.17 3.12 -16.38
CA GLY A 380 0.77 3.52 -16.17
C GLY A 380 -0.07 2.49 -15.42
N LEU A 381 0.55 1.45 -14.84
CA LEU A 381 -0.20 0.40 -14.16
C LEU A 381 -0.57 0.77 -12.72
N THR A 382 -1.75 0.33 -12.32
CA THR A 382 -2.29 0.43 -10.95
C THR A 382 -2.38 -0.93 -10.23
N VAL A 383 -1.84 -1.99 -10.86
CA VAL A 383 -1.93 -3.36 -10.33
C VAL A 383 -1.06 -3.56 -9.08
N SER A 384 -1.60 -4.30 -8.12
CA SER A 384 -0.81 -4.77 -6.96
C SER A 384 0.22 -5.81 -7.37
N GLY A 385 1.32 -5.92 -6.63
CA GLY A 385 2.38 -6.90 -6.91
C GLY A 385 3.47 -6.41 -7.85
N ILE A 386 3.40 -5.16 -8.32
CA ILE A 386 4.37 -4.61 -9.27
C ILE A 386 5.80 -4.61 -8.71
N ALA A 387 6.00 -4.39 -7.41
CA ALA A 387 7.34 -4.40 -6.82
C ALA A 387 7.94 -5.81 -6.88
N ASN A 388 7.14 -6.85 -6.61
CA ASN A 388 7.57 -8.23 -6.76
C ASN A 388 7.88 -8.58 -8.22
N LEU A 389 7.06 -8.10 -9.17
CA LEU A 389 7.31 -8.29 -10.60
C LEU A 389 8.61 -7.63 -11.04
N ILE A 390 8.88 -6.40 -10.59
CA ILE A 390 10.14 -5.70 -10.86
C ILE A 390 11.31 -6.48 -10.26
N CYS A 391 11.26 -6.89 -9.00
CA CYS A 391 12.33 -7.65 -8.36
C CYS A 391 12.63 -8.97 -9.10
N PHE A 392 11.57 -9.67 -9.55
CA PHE A 392 11.70 -10.87 -10.35
C PHE A 392 12.39 -10.60 -11.69
N SER A 393 11.85 -9.67 -12.48
CA SER A 393 12.35 -9.36 -13.82
C SER A 393 13.78 -8.84 -13.78
N MET A 394 14.10 -7.94 -12.86
CA MET A 394 15.47 -7.44 -12.67
C MET A 394 16.45 -8.60 -12.44
N ARG A 395 16.10 -9.54 -11.55
CA ARG A 395 16.95 -10.68 -11.21
C ARG A 395 17.10 -11.66 -12.36
N HIS A 396 15.99 -12.10 -12.95
CA HIS A 396 15.98 -13.23 -13.87
C HIS A 396 16.27 -12.82 -15.32
N ASN A 397 15.83 -11.64 -15.75
CA ASN A 397 16.01 -11.20 -17.13
C ASN A 397 17.27 -10.35 -17.30
N PHE A 398 17.68 -9.63 -16.26
CA PHE A 398 18.78 -8.66 -16.34
C PHE A 398 19.97 -8.97 -15.43
N GLY A 399 19.88 -9.99 -14.56
CA GLY A 399 20.93 -10.31 -13.60
C GLY A 399 21.13 -9.27 -12.50
N LEU A 400 20.26 -8.26 -12.41
CA LEU A 400 20.31 -7.15 -11.44
C LEU A 400 19.42 -7.46 -10.25
N ARG A 401 19.95 -7.39 -9.03
CA ARG A 401 19.17 -7.69 -7.82
C ARG A 401 18.76 -6.41 -7.14
N VAL A 402 17.48 -6.24 -6.85
CA VAL A 402 16.99 -5.09 -6.06
C VAL A 402 17.50 -5.22 -4.62
N VAL A 403 18.08 -4.15 -4.09
CA VAL A 403 18.63 -4.11 -2.73
C VAL A 403 17.50 -4.22 -1.70
N GLY A 404 17.67 -5.10 -0.71
CA GLY A 404 16.64 -5.35 0.30
C GLY A 404 15.45 -6.15 -0.22
N ASP A 405 15.53 -6.74 -1.41
CA ASP A 405 14.61 -7.78 -1.84
C ASP A 405 14.69 -8.97 -0.87
N ARG A 406 13.54 -9.54 -0.51
CA ARG A 406 13.48 -10.71 0.38
C ARG A 406 14.28 -11.90 -0.14
N PHE A 407 14.53 -11.96 -1.45
CA PHE A 407 15.33 -13.00 -2.08
C PHE A 407 16.78 -12.60 -2.35
N SER A 408 17.21 -11.38 -2.01
CA SER A 408 18.61 -10.94 -2.15
C SER A 408 19.41 -11.09 -0.86
N ARG A 409 18.91 -11.81 0.16
CA ARG A 409 19.57 -11.87 1.48
C ARG A 409 21.02 -12.37 1.43
N ARG A 410 21.32 -13.36 0.59
CA ARG A 410 22.67 -13.90 0.45
C ARG A 410 23.58 -12.88 -0.23
N GLU A 411 23.09 -12.26 -1.28
CA GLU A 411 23.83 -11.28 -2.05
C GLU A 411 24.03 -9.97 -1.28
N ASP A 412 23.02 -9.50 -0.56
CA ASP A 412 23.15 -8.39 0.38
C ASP A 412 24.27 -8.69 1.39
N SER A 413 24.34 -9.92 1.92
CA SER A 413 25.39 -10.35 2.86
C SER A 413 26.79 -10.51 2.26
N GLN A 414 26.90 -10.71 0.95
CA GLN A 414 28.18 -10.89 0.26
C GLN A 414 28.69 -9.59 -0.36
N LEU A 415 27.79 -8.78 -0.92
CA LEU A 415 28.12 -7.63 -1.77
C LEU A 415 28.08 -6.29 -1.02
N LEU A 416 27.35 -6.19 0.10
CA LEU A 416 27.25 -4.92 0.85
C LEU A 416 28.08 -4.96 2.13
N PRO A 417 28.84 -3.90 2.43
CA PRO A 417 29.44 -3.71 3.74
C PRO A 417 28.42 -3.79 4.88
N ARG A 418 28.86 -4.26 6.06
CA ARG A 418 27.99 -4.41 7.24
C ARG A 418 27.30 -3.08 7.64
N SER A 419 28.00 -1.96 7.48
CA SER A 419 27.48 -0.61 7.75
C SER A 419 26.22 -0.29 6.92
N ILE A 420 26.24 -0.61 5.62
CA ILE A 420 25.10 -0.46 4.71
C ILE A 420 23.97 -1.41 5.10
N ARG A 421 24.27 -2.71 5.30
CA ARG A 421 23.25 -3.72 5.67
C ARG A 421 22.47 -3.33 6.93
N ASN A 422 23.18 -2.86 7.94
CA ASN A 422 22.61 -2.43 9.22
C ASN A 422 21.65 -1.23 9.07
N ARG A 423 21.87 -0.36 8.08
CA ARG A 423 21.00 0.78 7.81
C ARG A 423 19.77 0.41 6.97
N ILE A 424 19.93 -0.51 6.01
CA ILE A 424 18.82 -0.96 5.15
C ILE A 424 17.83 -1.85 5.93
N LYS A 425 18.28 -2.61 6.95
CA LYS A 425 17.44 -3.42 7.86
C LYS A 425 16.38 -4.28 7.15
N GLN A 426 16.72 -4.92 6.03
CA GLN A 426 15.79 -5.74 5.23
C GLN A 426 14.56 -4.97 4.69
N LYS A 427 14.66 -3.64 4.56
CA LYS A 427 13.64 -2.86 3.87
C LYS A 427 13.94 -2.87 2.38
N LEU A 428 12.94 -3.20 1.57
CA LEU A 428 13.05 -3.11 0.12
C LEU A 428 13.41 -1.67 -0.26
N CYS A 429 14.51 -1.50 -1.00
CA CYS A 429 14.95 -0.20 -1.49
C CYS A 429 14.22 0.18 -2.79
N MET A 430 12.89 0.30 -2.70
CA MET A 430 12.00 0.67 -3.80
C MET A 430 10.89 1.60 -3.32
N SER A 431 10.54 2.57 -4.16
CA SER A 431 9.43 3.48 -3.89
C SER A 431 8.85 4.12 -5.10
N CYS A 432 7.58 4.50 -5.02
CA CYS A 432 6.99 5.43 -5.96
C CYS A 432 7.39 6.87 -5.57
N THR A 433 8.17 7.54 -6.41
CA THR A 433 8.63 8.92 -6.17
C THR A 433 7.83 9.92 -6.97
N HIS A 434 7.01 9.47 -7.91
CA HIS A 434 6.19 10.35 -8.74
C HIS A 434 4.87 9.66 -9.09
N VAL A 435 3.78 10.42 -8.99
CA VAL A 435 2.47 10.06 -9.53
C VAL A 435 1.96 11.19 -10.40
N GLY A 436 1.37 10.83 -11.52
CA GLY A 436 0.71 11.75 -12.43
C GLY A 436 -0.60 11.17 -12.94
N ILE A 437 -1.54 12.07 -13.19
CA ILE A 437 -2.75 11.76 -13.95
C ILE A 437 -2.90 12.81 -15.06
N SER A 438 -3.02 12.34 -16.29
CA SER A 438 -3.37 13.19 -17.43
C SER A 438 -4.76 12.85 -17.94
N SER A 439 -5.52 13.91 -18.24
CA SER A 439 -6.82 13.81 -18.90
C SER A 439 -6.65 14.23 -20.35
N CYS A 440 -6.91 13.32 -21.30
CA CYS A 440 -6.91 13.64 -22.73
C CYS A 440 -8.31 14.03 -23.25
N LEU A 441 -9.18 14.50 -22.35
CA LEU A 441 -10.60 14.73 -22.64
C LEU A 441 -10.94 16.17 -23.06
N SER A 442 -9.95 17.06 -23.17
CA SER A 442 -10.19 18.43 -23.62
C SER A 442 -10.48 18.49 -25.12
N THR A 443 -11.60 19.10 -25.51
CA THR A 443 -11.94 19.43 -26.91
C THR A 443 -10.93 20.34 -27.59
N GLU A 444 -10.13 21.10 -26.82
CA GLU A 444 -9.12 22.02 -27.33
C GLU A 444 -7.72 21.41 -27.51
N GLY A 445 -7.58 20.09 -27.29
CA GLY A 445 -6.29 19.40 -27.42
C GLY A 445 -5.25 19.74 -26.34
N SER A 446 -5.63 20.48 -25.30
CA SER A 446 -4.80 20.78 -24.14
C SER A 446 -4.88 19.65 -23.09
N GLU A 447 -3.89 18.74 -23.11
CA GLU A 447 -3.78 17.72 -22.06
C GLU A 447 -3.58 18.39 -20.69
N GLN A 448 -4.57 18.26 -19.80
CA GLN A 448 -4.42 18.69 -18.41
C GLN A 448 -3.69 17.59 -17.64
N GLU A 449 -2.48 17.89 -17.20
CA GLU A 449 -1.64 16.98 -16.42
C GLU A 449 -1.53 17.46 -14.97
N HIS A 450 -1.93 16.61 -14.03
CA HIS A 450 -1.70 16.81 -12.61
C HIS A 450 -0.59 15.86 -12.18
N GLU A 451 0.52 16.41 -11.67
CA GLU A 451 1.67 15.63 -11.24
C GLU A 451 2.10 15.99 -9.82
N TYR A 452 2.61 14.99 -9.10
CA TYR A 452 3.32 15.18 -7.85
C TYR A 452 4.61 14.37 -7.87
N SER A 453 5.73 15.04 -7.58
CA SER A 453 7.04 14.43 -7.39
C SER A 453 7.52 14.62 -5.96
N SER A 454 7.91 13.51 -5.33
CA SER A 454 8.72 13.50 -4.12
C SER A 454 10.21 13.41 -4.51
N PRO A 455 11.12 14.04 -3.75
CA PRO A 455 12.54 13.74 -3.88
C PRO A 455 12.80 12.24 -3.66
N ILE A 456 13.82 11.71 -4.34
CA ILE A 456 14.30 10.33 -4.13
C ILE A 456 14.99 10.28 -2.77
N PRO A 457 14.52 9.47 -1.81
CA PRO A 457 15.21 9.25 -0.55
C PRO A 457 16.65 8.82 -0.72
N ASP A 458 17.54 9.45 0.03
CA ASP A 458 18.99 9.28 -0.11
C ASP A 458 19.44 7.82 -0.05
N LYS A 459 18.85 7.02 0.83
CA LYS A 459 19.14 5.57 0.94
C LYS A 459 18.86 4.74 -0.33
N TRP A 460 18.18 5.29 -1.34
CA TRP A 460 17.95 4.64 -2.63
C TRP A 460 18.81 5.19 -3.76
N ARG A 461 19.69 6.14 -3.43
CA ARG A 461 20.66 6.77 -4.32
C ARG A 461 22.00 6.04 -4.20
N ALA A 462 22.55 5.57 -5.32
CA ALA A 462 23.87 4.97 -5.39
C ALA A 462 24.95 5.94 -4.88
N SER A 463 24.83 7.21 -5.26
CA SER A 463 25.74 8.30 -4.85
C SER A 463 25.78 8.51 -3.34
N PHE A 464 24.65 8.37 -2.64
CA PHE A 464 24.58 8.45 -1.18
C PHE A 464 25.42 7.38 -0.52
N TRP A 465 25.37 6.13 -1.01
CA TRP A 465 26.12 5.03 -0.42
C TRP A 465 27.61 5.14 -0.66
N GLN A 466 28.03 5.66 -1.82
CA GLN A 466 29.43 5.99 -2.09
C GLN A 466 29.93 7.06 -1.11
N ALA A 467 29.23 8.19 -1.01
CA ALA A 467 29.60 9.26 -0.08
C ALA A 467 29.56 8.81 1.39
N PHE A 468 28.59 7.95 1.75
CA PHE A 468 28.48 7.40 3.09
C PHE A 468 29.71 6.59 3.49
N LEU A 469 30.25 5.77 2.59
CA LEU A 469 31.43 4.95 2.87
C LEU A 469 32.71 5.79 2.96
N GLN A 470 32.87 6.75 2.05
CA GLN A 470 34.01 7.66 2.05
C GLN A 470 34.13 8.52 3.33
N ASN A 471 33.01 8.77 4.02
CA ASN A 471 32.99 9.54 5.27
C ASN A 471 33.10 8.65 6.53
N THR A 472 33.07 7.32 6.39
CA THR A 472 33.22 6.39 7.52
C THR A 472 34.64 5.86 7.70
N ASP A 473 35.49 6.07 6.70
CA ASP A 473 36.93 5.85 6.77
C ASP A 473 37.63 7.10 7.35
#